data_AF-A0A6G9VVJ0-F1
#
_entry.id   AF-A0A6G9VVJ0-F1
#
_cell.length_a   1.000
_cell.length_b   1.000
_cell.length_c   1.000
_cell.angle_alpha   90.00
_cell.angle_beta   90.00
_cell.angle_gamma   90.00
#
_symmetry.space_group_name_H-M   'P 1'
#
loop_
_entity.id
_entity.type
_entity.pdbx_description
1 polymer ?
#
loop_
_entity_poly.entity_id
_entity_poly.type
_entity_poly.pdbx_seq_one_letter_code
_entity_poly.pdbx_strand_id
1 'polypeptide(L)'
;MNTEDFFLQLCDGIYRAEERAQKERKRELFGNQFVPEFLVMRQDKVRVEIRKENVSHNAPHLHIVHSDKIDVSISLIDFSILAGKIDSKTKKHFLSLLVPKQKQLNAIWQELNEKDNSVGAEKLISNLRF
;
A
#
# COMPACT_ATOMS: atom_id res chain seq x y z
N MET A 1 -18.41 -27.53 24.34
CA MET A 1 -17.52 -26.46 23.84
C MET A 1 -17.00 -25.74 25.05
N ASN A 2 -15.69 -25.70 25.26
CA ASN A 2 -15.13 -24.98 26.40
C ASN A 2 -15.09 -23.47 26.08
N THR A 3 -14.84 -22.65 27.10
CA THR A 3 -14.79 -21.19 26.95
C THR A 3 -13.70 -20.73 25.97
N GLU A 4 -12.59 -21.46 25.89
CA GLU A 4 -11.47 -21.16 25.00
C GLU A 4 -11.82 -21.42 23.51
N ASP A 5 -12.47 -22.55 23.23
CA ASP A 5 -13.01 -22.90 21.91
C ASP A 5 -14.03 -21.85 21.43
N PHE A 6 -14.88 -21.37 22.35
CA PHE A 6 -15.84 -20.31 22.06
C PHE A 6 -15.15 -19.01 21.65
N PHE A 7 -14.12 -18.58 22.39
CA PHE A 7 -13.38 -17.37 22.05
C PHE A 7 -12.58 -17.51 20.75
N LEU A 8 -12.00 -18.68 20.48
CA LEU A 8 -11.32 -18.96 19.22
C LEU A 8 -12.28 -18.89 18.03
N GLN A 9 -13.47 -19.48 18.15
CA GLN A 9 -14.50 -19.38 17.11
C GLN A 9 -15.00 -17.95 16.92
N LEU A 10 -15.15 -17.19 18.00
CA LEU A 10 -15.55 -15.79 17.93
C LEU A 10 -14.50 -14.95 17.20
N CYS A 11 -13.21 -15.14 17.51
CA CYS A 11 -12.10 -14.47 16.84
C CYS A 11 -12.04 -14.80 15.34
N ASP A 12 -12.17 -16.08 14.95
CA ASP A 12 -12.23 -16.48 13.53
C ASP A 12 -13.46 -15.87 12.84
N GLY A 13 -14.61 -15.85 13.52
CA GLY A 13 -15.84 -15.22 13.02
C GLY A 13 -15.67 -13.73 12.75
N ILE A 14 -15.06 -12.99 13.68
CA ILE A 14 -14.78 -11.56 13.55
C ILE A 14 -13.78 -11.31 12.42
N TYR A 15 -12.69 -12.07 12.36
CA TYR A 15 -11.69 -11.96 11.29
C TYR A 15 -12.30 -12.14 9.90
N ARG A 16 -13.12 -13.20 9.72
CA ARG A 16 -13.81 -13.46 8.45
C ARG A 16 -14.84 -12.38 8.10
N ALA A 17 -15.51 -11.81 9.09
CA ALA A 17 -16.43 -10.70 8.88
C ALA A 17 -15.69 -9.45 8.38
N GLU A 18 -14.52 -9.16 8.95
CA GLU A 18 -13.67 -8.06 8.50
C GLU A 18 -13.13 -8.28 7.07
N GLU A 19 -12.68 -9.49 6.74
CA GLU A 19 -12.27 -9.86 5.38
C GLU A 19 -13.41 -9.64 4.35
N ARG A 20 -14.64 -10.04 4.71
CA ARG A 20 -15.81 -9.84 3.85
C ARG A 20 -16.13 -8.35 3.67
N ALA A 21 -16.15 -7.60 4.77
CA ALA A 21 -16.38 -6.16 4.73
C ALA A 21 -15.32 -5.42 3.91
N GLN A 22 -14.04 -5.83 3.97
CA GLN A 22 -13.00 -5.27 3.12
C GLN A 22 -13.21 -5.60 1.63
N LYS A 23 -13.60 -6.84 1.31
CA LYS A 23 -13.93 -7.23 -0.07
C LYS A 23 -15.13 -6.44 -0.61
N GLU A 24 -16.16 -6.25 0.20
CA GLU A 24 -17.33 -5.43 -0.13
C GLU A 24 -16.94 -3.97 -0.37
N ARG A 25 -16.21 -3.33 0.56
CA ARG A 25 -15.74 -1.94 0.37
C ARG A 25 -14.88 -1.77 -0.87
N LYS A 26 -13.98 -2.73 -1.15
CA LYS A 26 -13.19 -2.72 -2.39
C LYS A 26 -14.09 -2.81 -3.62
N ARG A 27 -15.11 -3.67 -3.58
CA ARG A 27 -16.07 -3.82 -4.67
C ARG A 27 -16.97 -2.59 -4.85
N GLU A 28 -17.34 -1.91 -3.78
CA GLU A 28 -18.10 -0.66 -3.82
C GLU A 28 -17.28 0.49 -4.41
N LEU A 29 -16.02 0.62 -4.00
CA LEU A 29 -15.12 1.69 -4.47
C LEU A 29 -14.65 1.48 -5.91
N PHE A 30 -14.50 0.23 -6.35
CA PHE A 30 -13.81 -0.09 -7.60
C PHE A 30 -14.63 -0.97 -8.57
N GLY A 31 -15.86 -1.35 -8.20
CA GLY A 31 -16.68 -2.26 -9.01
C GLY A 31 -16.06 -3.64 -9.18
N ASN A 32 -16.32 -4.28 -10.34
CA ASN A 32 -15.61 -5.49 -10.77
C ASN A 32 -14.30 -5.16 -11.53
N GLN A 33 -13.84 -3.90 -11.50
CA GLN A 33 -12.62 -3.52 -12.19
C GLN A 33 -11.42 -3.95 -11.34
N PHE A 34 -10.48 -4.65 -11.98
CA PHE A 34 -9.19 -4.95 -11.39
C PHE A 34 -8.47 -3.62 -11.15
N VAL A 35 -8.43 -3.16 -9.90
CA VAL A 35 -7.52 -2.07 -9.52
C VAL A 35 -6.19 -2.73 -9.25
N PRO A 36 -5.15 -2.44 -10.05
CA PRO A 36 -3.81 -2.83 -9.71
C PRO A 36 -3.39 -1.98 -8.51
N GLU A 37 -3.78 -2.42 -7.31
CA GLU A 37 -3.06 -2.07 -6.10
C GLU A 37 -1.74 -2.83 -6.19
N PHE A 38 -0.72 -2.16 -6.73
CA PHE A 38 0.59 -2.76 -6.79
C PHE A 38 1.25 -2.66 -5.41
N LEU A 39 1.10 -3.74 -4.66
CA LEU A 39 1.75 -3.97 -3.40
C LEU A 39 3.27 -4.10 -3.65
N VAL A 40 4.02 -3.06 -3.35
CA VAL A 40 5.49 -3.05 -3.48
C VAL A 40 6.11 -4.01 -2.47
N MET A 41 5.52 -4.11 -1.27
CA MET A 41 5.95 -5.04 -0.22
C MET A 41 4.87 -5.21 0.86
N ARG A 42 4.67 -6.44 1.33
CA ARG A 42 3.99 -6.74 2.60
C ARG A 42 4.95 -7.58 3.44
N GLN A 43 5.45 -7.00 4.53
CA GLN A 43 6.23 -7.72 5.53
C GLN A 43 5.65 -7.39 6.89
N ASP A 44 5.24 -8.43 7.62
CA ASP A 44 4.54 -8.34 8.90
C ASP A 44 3.33 -7.38 8.84
N LYS A 45 3.40 -6.28 9.59
CA LYS A 45 2.36 -5.27 9.76
C LYS A 45 2.51 -4.08 8.80
N VAL A 46 3.55 -4.05 7.97
CA VAL A 46 3.87 -2.94 7.06
C VAL A 46 3.48 -3.30 5.63
N ARG A 47 2.76 -2.37 5.00
CA ARG A 47 2.32 -2.41 3.61
C ARG A 47 2.83 -1.15 2.91
N VAL A 48 3.61 -1.33 1.84
CA VAL A 48 4.08 -0.24 0.98
C VAL A 48 3.50 -0.43 -0.42
N GLU A 49 2.91 0.62 -0.98
CA GLU A 49 2.14 0.51 -2.22
C GLU A 49 2.35 1.70 -3.15
N ILE A 50 2.34 1.40 -4.44
CA ILE A 50 2.10 2.36 -5.52
C ILE A 50 0.79 1.92 -6.17
N ARG A 51 -0.24 2.77 -6.08
CA ARG A 51 -1.58 2.45 -6.59
C ARG A 51 -1.80 3.13 -7.93
N LYS A 52 -2.63 2.52 -8.78
CA LYS A 52 -3.29 3.24 -9.87
C LYS A 52 -4.37 4.14 -9.26
N GLU A 53 -4.26 5.44 -9.46
CA GLU A 53 -5.23 6.41 -8.95
C GLU A 53 -6.12 6.90 -10.09
N ASN A 54 -7.42 7.05 -9.81
CA ASN A 54 -8.41 7.49 -10.80
C ASN A 54 -8.66 9.02 -10.77
N VAL A 55 -7.77 9.81 -10.17
CA VAL A 55 -7.96 11.26 -9.94
C VAL A 55 -7.08 12.12 -10.85
N SER A 56 -7.64 13.20 -11.39
CA SER A 56 -7.02 14.08 -12.41
C SER A 56 -5.79 14.89 -11.95
N HIS A 57 -5.48 14.88 -10.65
CA HIS A 57 -4.33 15.60 -10.05
C HIS A 57 -3.45 14.67 -9.23
N ASN A 58 -3.22 13.45 -9.73
CA ASN A 58 -2.39 12.48 -9.02
C ASN A 58 -0.89 12.83 -9.16
N ALA A 59 -0.25 13.16 -8.04
CA ALA A 59 1.20 13.30 -7.97
C ALA A 59 1.84 11.91 -7.71
N PRO A 60 3.04 11.61 -8.24
CA PRO A 60 3.77 10.40 -7.88
C PRO A 60 3.99 10.29 -6.38
N HIS A 61 3.50 9.22 -5.75
CA HIS A 61 3.61 9.01 -4.30
C HIS A 61 3.60 7.54 -3.90
N LEU A 62 4.05 7.26 -2.68
CA LEU A 62 3.99 5.98 -1.99
C LEU A 62 2.98 6.04 -0.85
N HIS A 63 2.14 5.03 -0.75
CA HIS A 63 1.34 4.79 0.45
C HIS A 63 2.08 3.82 1.36
N ILE A 64 2.29 4.21 2.62
CA ILE A 64 2.95 3.39 3.63
C ILE A 64 1.98 3.25 4.81
N VAL A 65 1.52 2.02 5.03
CA VAL A 65 0.56 1.66 6.07
C VAL A 65 1.22 0.65 7.02
N HIS A 66 1.29 0.97 8.30
CA HIS A 66 1.66 0.07 9.40
C HIS A 66 0.46 -0.07 10.34
N SER A 67 -0.01 -1.29 10.58
CA SER A 67 -1.26 -1.58 11.32
C SER A 67 -1.43 -0.84 12.65
N ASP A 68 -0.32 -0.60 13.35
CA ASP A 68 -0.36 -0.02 14.70
C ASP A 68 -0.12 1.51 14.75
N LYS A 69 0.49 2.14 13.74
CA LYS A 69 1.11 3.49 13.92
C LYS A 69 1.25 4.40 12.71
N ILE A 70 1.19 3.89 11.48
CA ILE A 70 1.56 4.69 10.30
C ILE A 70 0.50 4.52 9.24
N ASP A 71 -0.05 5.62 8.77
CA ASP A 71 -0.82 5.68 7.54
C ASP A 71 -0.45 7.01 6.89
N VAL A 72 0.44 6.95 5.89
CA VAL A 72 1.10 8.12 5.33
C VAL A 72 1.30 7.97 3.83
N SER A 73 1.05 9.06 3.10
CA SER A 73 1.36 9.19 1.69
C SER A 73 2.58 10.10 1.53
N ILE A 74 3.64 9.61 0.89
CA ILE A 74 4.90 10.34 0.70
C ILE A 74 5.13 10.57 -0.79
N SER A 75 5.35 11.82 -1.19
CA SER A 75 5.69 12.21 -2.55
C SER A 75 6.97 11.51 -3.03
N LEU A 76 6.97 11.00 -4.26
CA LEU A 76 8.15 10.46 -4.92
C LEU A 76 8.99 11.54 -5.62
N ILE A 77 8.51 12.79 -5.66
CA ILE A 77 9.22 13.93 -6.27
C ILE A 77 10.20 14.54 -5.25
N ASP A 78 9.69 14.87 -4.07
CA ASP A 78 10.41 15.66 -3.05
C ASP A 78 10.36 15.04 -1.66
N PHE A 79 9.70 13.88 -1.50
CA PHE A 79 9.49 13.20 -0.23
C PHE A 79 8.77 14.05 0.84
N SER A 80 8.00 15.02 0.39
CA SER A 80 7.00 15.70 1.23
C SER A 80 5.90 14.71 1.64
N ILE A 81 5.28 14.98 2.79
CA ILE A 81 4.13 14.20 3.25
C ILE A 81 2.89 14.81 2.61
N LEU A 82 2.19 14.03 1.78
CA LEU A 82 0.98 14.45 1.08
C LEU A 82 -0.27 14.21 1.92
N ALA A 83 -0.27 13.13 2.71
CA ALA A 83 -1.36 12.78 3.63
C ALA A 83 -0.81 11.99 4.82
N GLY A 84 -1.51 12.05 5.95
CA GLY A 84 -1.15 11.33 7.16
C GLY A 84 -0.13 12.04 8.07
N LYS A 85 0.35 11.31 9.08
CA LYS A 85 1.35 11.80 10.05
C LYS A 85 2.43 10.75 10.29
N ILE A 86 3.67 11.22 10.36
CA ILE A 86 4.84 10.41 10.69
C ILE A 86 5.79 11.27 11.53
N ASP A 87 6.39 10.68 12.57
CA ASP A 87 7.36 11.40 13.39
C ASP A 87 8.69 11.60 12.65
N SER A 88 9.50 12.56 13.13
CA SER A 88 10.74 12.95 12.46
C SER A 88 11.80 11.85 12.43
N LYS A 89 11.86 10.97 13.43
CA LYS A 89 12.82 9.85 13.46
C LYS A 89 12.44 8.81 12.42
N THR A 90 11.17 8.39 12.40
CA THR A 90 10.66 7.43 11.42
C THR A 90 10.80 7.98 9.99
N LYS A 91 10.46 9.26 9.78
CA LYS A 91 10.67 9.93 8.48
C LYS A 91 12.13 9.87 8.04
N LYS A 92 13.09 10.18 8.92
CA LYS A 92 14.53 10.11 8.59
C LYS A 92 14.95 8.71 8.11
N HIS A 93 14.50 7.65 8.79
CA HIS A 93 14.79 6.28 8.39
C HIS A 93 14.15 5.92 7.05
N PHE A 94 12.90 6.29 6.82
CA PHE A 94 12.24 6.08 5.54
C PHE A 94 12.99 6.77 4.40
N LEU A 95 13.35 8.04 4.57
CA LEU A 95 14.09 8.79 3.56
C LEU A 95 15.43 8.12 3.22
N SER A 96 16.15 7.60 4.21
CA SER A 96 17.42 6.90 3.97
C SER A 96 17.28 5.66 3.07
N LEU A 97 16.10 5.03 3.07
CA LEU A 97 15.78 3.85 2.24
C LEU A 97 15.16 4.23 0.89
N LEU A 98 14.31 5.27 0.88
CA LEU A 98 13.51 5.65 -0.28
C LEU A 98 14.27 6.53 -1.27
N VAL A 99 15.10 7.46 -0.77
CA VAL A 99 15.86 8.40 -1.62
C VAL A 99 16.74 7.67 -2.65
N PRO A 100 17.52 6.63 -2.28
CA PRO A 100 18.32 5.88 -3.28
C PRO A 100 17.49 5.17 -4.35
N LYS A 101 16.22 4.84 -4.06
CA LYS A 101 15.32 4.09 -4.94
C LYS A 101 14.37 4.99 -5.74
N GLN A 102 14.46 6.31 -5.59
CA GLN A 102 13.52 7.29 -6.17
C GLN A 102 13.24 7.07 -7.66
N LYS A 103 14.30 6.89 -8.47
CA LYS A 103 14.16 6.69 -9.92
C LYS A 103 13.38 5.43 -10.27
N GLN A 104 13.62 4.34 -9.54
CA GLN A 104 12.96 3.06 -9.77
C GLN A 104 11.48 3.13 -9.35
N LEU A 105 11.20 3.78 -8.21
CA LEU A 105 9.85 3.99 -7.71
C LEU A 105 9.02 4.86 -8.67
N ASN A 106 9.62 5.92 -9.23
CA ASN A 106 8.97 6.73 -10.26
C ASN A 106 8.69 5.93 -11.55
N ALA A 107 9.62 5.07 -11.98
CA ALA A 107 9.39 4.23 -13.16
C ALA A 107 8.20 3.26 -12.94
N ILE A 108 8.09 2.68 -11.74
CA ILE A 108 6.94 1.84 -11.36
C ILE A 108 5.65 2.66 -11.39
N TRP A 109 5.66 3.88 -10.84
CA TRP A 109 4.49 4.77 -10.86
C TRP A 109 4.05 5.10 -12.29
N GLN A 110 4.98 5.40 -13.19
CA GLN A 110 4.68 5.73 -14.59
C GLN A 110 4.08 4.53 -15.33
N GLU A 111 4.64 3.33 -15.15
CA GLU A 111 4.06 2.12 -15.74
C GLU A 111 2.61 1.92 -15.27
N LEU A 112 2.32 2.18 -13.99
CA LEU A 112 0.98 1.98 -13.42
C LEU A 112 -0.03 3.08 -13.80
N ASN A 113 0.37 4.35 -13.70
CA ASN A 113 -0.55 5.48 -13.76
C ASN A 113 -0.55 6.20 -15.11
N GLU A 114 0.56 6.22 -15.84
CA GLU A 114 0.62 6.86 -17.16
C GLU A 114 0.35 5.86 -18.29
N LYS A 115 0.86 4.63 -18.16
CA LYS A 115 0.80 3.61 -19.22
C LYS A 115 -0.24 2.52 -19.00
N ASP A 116 -0.86 2.49 -17.82
CA ASP A 116 -1.81 1.45 -17.41
C ASP A 116 -1.26 0.01 -17.56
N ASN A 117 0.05 -0.16 -17.36
CA ASN A 117 0.79 -1.39 -17.59
C ASN A 117 1.18 -2.07 -16.28
N SER A 118 0.21 -2.76 -15.70
CA SER A 118 0.39 -3.48 -14.42
C SER A 118 1.43 -4.60 -14.51
N VAL A 119 1.52 -5.29 -15.65
CA VAL A 119 2.49 -6.39 -15.86
C VAL A 119 3.92 -5.86 -15.94
N GLY A 120 4.12 -4.71 -16.59
CA GLY A 120 5.43 -4.04 -16.65
C GLY A 120 5.89 -3.56 -15.27
N ALA A 121 4.98 -2.97 -14.51
CA ALA A 121 5.24 -2.56 -13.14
C ALA A 121 5.64 -3.73 -12.23
N GLU A 122 4.97 -4.88 -12.36
CA GLU A 122 5.31 -6.12 -11.64
C GLU A 122 6.76 -6.53 -11.86
N LYS A 123 7.17 -6.59 -13.13
CA LYS A 123 8.53 -6.97 -13.51
C LYS A 123 9.57 -5.99 -12.97
N LEU A 124 9.27 -4.69 -12.94
CA LEU A 124 10.18 -3.71 -12.36
C LEU A 124 10.35 -3.94 -10.85
N ILE A 125 9.27 -4.23 -10.14
CA ILE A 125 9.29 -4.49 -8.69
C ILE A 125 10.01 -5.79 -8.38
N SER A 126 9.75 -6.89 -9.10
CA SER A 126 10.38 -8.18 -8.85
C SER A 126 11.91 -8.16 -9.02
N ASN A 127 12.42 -7.17 -9.76
CA ASN A 127 13.84 -6.94 -9.97
C ASN A 127 14.47 -6.00 -8.92
N LEU A 128 13.68 -5.40 -8.03
CA LEU A 128 14.21 -4.66 -6.89
C LEU A 128 14.81 -5.65 -5.90
N ARG A 129 16.12 -5.57 -5.71
CA ARG A 129 16.77 -6.20 -4.57
C ARG A 129 16.49 -5.35 -3.32
N PHE A 130 15.84 -5.96 -2.34
CA PHE A 130 15.64 -5.41 -1.00
C PHE A 130 16.71 -5.95 -0.07
#